data_AF-A0A7J9GU95-F1
#
_entry.id   AF-A0A7J9GU95-F1
#
_cell.length_a   1.000
_cell.length_b   1.000
_cell.length_c   1.000
_cell.angle_alpha   90.00
_cell.angle_beta   90.00
_cell.angle_gamma   90.00
#
_symmetry.space_group_name_H-M   'P 1'
#
loop_
_entity.id
_entity.type
_entity.pdbx_description
1 polymer ?
#
loop_
_entity_poly.entity_id
_entity_poly.type
_entity_poly.pdbx_seq_one_letter_code
_entity_poly.pdbx_strand_id
1 'polypeptide(L)'
;MGQQSLIYSFVARGTVILAEYTEFTGNFTGIAAQCLQKLPASNNKFTYTCDGHTFNYLVEDGFTYCVVAVESAGRQVPIAFLERVKEDFNKRYGGGKAATATAKSLNREFGSKLKEHMQYCVDHPEEISKLAKVKAQVSEVKGVMMENIEKVLDRGEKIELLVDKTENLRSQVSPILSTFFG
;
A
#
# COMPACT_ATOMS: atom_id res chain seq x y z
N MET A 1 19.78 7.23 -9.85
CA MET A 1 18.94 7.03 -8.65
C MET A 1 17.69 6.31 -9.12
N GLY A 2 17.45 5.07 -8.68
CA GLY A 2 16.27 4.31 -9.10
C GLY A 2 15.00 5.04 -8.65
N GLN A 3 14.12 5.36 -9.59
CA GLN A 3 12.83 5.95 -9.28
C GLN A 3 12.03 4.93 -8.47
N GLN A 4 11.68 5.25 -7.23
CA GLN A 4 10.88 4.36 -6.39
C GLN A 4 9.50 4.21 -7.02
N SER A 5 9.19 2.98 -7.44
CA SER A 5 7.98 2.68 -8.21
C SER A 5 6.75 2.47 -7.32
N LEU A 6 6.95 2.16 -6.05
CA LEU A 6 5.91 1.97 -5.04
C LEU A 6 5.97 3.15 -4.05
N ILE A 7 4.84 3.81 -3.84
CA ILE A 7 4.75 5.11 -3.13
C ILE A 7 4.16 4.94 -1.74
N TYR A 8 3.09 4.16 -1.63
CA TYR A 8 2.36 3.98 -0.39
C TYR A 8 1.79 2.57 -0.33
N SER A 9 1.74 1.97 0.86
CA SER A 9 1.06 0.70 1.05
C SER A 9 0.39 0.63 2.42
N PHE A 10 -0.65 -0.20 2.51
CA PHE A 10 -1.30 -0.48 3.79
C PHE A 10 -1.94 -1.87 3.82
N VAL A 11 -2.27 -2.32 5.02
CA VAL A 11 -3.18 -3.44 5.31
C VAL A 11 -4.33 -2.94 6.18
N ALA A 12 -5.55 -3.29 5.80
CA ALA A 12 -6.78 -2.93 6.50
C ALA A 12 -7.65 -4.15 6.80
N ARG A 13 -8.47 -4.05 7.86
CA ARG A 13 -9.58 -4.97 8.16
C ARG A 13 -10.89 -4.26 7.88
N GLY A 14 -11.64 -4.70 6.87
CA GLY A 14 -12.68 -3.89 6.26
C GLY A 14 -12.11 -2.53 5.87
N THR A 15 -12.64 -1.46 6.45
CA THR A 15 -12.18 -0.09 6.18
C THR A 15 -11.20 0.48 7.22
N VAL A 16 -10.81 -0.31 8.22
CA VAL A 16 -9.90 0.11 9.28
C VAL A 16 -8.46 -0.23 8.91
N ILE A 17 -7.65 0.78 8.62
CA ILE A 17 -6.22 0.62 8.34
C ILE A 17 -5.50 0.19 9.63
N LEU A 18 -4.87 -0.99 9.59
CA LEU A 18 -4.15 -1.59 10.73
C LEU A 18 -2.66 -1.26 10.69
N ALA A 19 -2.07 -1.26 9.49
CA ALA A 19 -0.67 -0.94 9.24
C ALA A 19 -0.53 -0.18 7.91
N GLU A 20 0.32 0.83 7.85
CA GLU A 20 0.62 1.59 6.63
C GLU A 20 2.07 2.06 6.57
N TYR A 21 2.56 2.35 5.37
CA TYR A 21 3.92 2.84 5.14
C TYR A 21 4.03 3.69 3.87
N THR A 22 4.76 4.81 3.96
CA THR A 22 5.21 5.63 2.82
C THR A 22 6.50 6.39 3.18
N GLU A 23 7.32 6.69 2.16
CA GLU A 23 8.41 7.68 2.23
C GLU A 23 8.06 8.98 1.49
N PHE A 24 6.81 9.14 1.09
CA PHE A 24 6.32 10.26 0.32
C PHE A 24 5.33 11.07 1.14
N THR A 25 5.18 12.34 0.78
CA THR A 25 4.16 13.25 1.27
C THR A 25 3.21 13.60 0.15
N GLY A 26 1.95 13.82 0.46
CA GLY A 26 0.95 14.12 -0.55
C GLY A 26 -0.46 13.73 -0.13
N ASN A 27 -1.40 13.80 -1.08
CA ASN A 27 -2.81 13.50 -0.85
C ASN A 27 -3.20 12.04 -1.15
N PHE A 28 -2.26 11.23 -1.65
CA PHE A 28 -2.49 9.83 -2.03
C PHE A 28 -2.96 8.95 -0.86
N THR A 29 -2.55 9.22 0.38
CA THR A 29 -2.98 8.44 1.56
C THR A 29 -4.48 8.62 1.80
N GLY A 30 -4.96 9.88 1.77
CA GLY A 30 -6.37 10.21 1.92
C GLY A 30 -7.23 9.73 0.76
N ILE A 31 -6.70 9.78 -0.47
CA ILE A 31 -7.37 9.23 -1.66
C ILE A 31 -7.49 7.71 -1.55
N ALA A 32 -6.41 7.01 -1.19
CA ALA A 32 -6.41 5.57 -1.05
C ALA A 32 -7.39 5.09 0.05
N ALA A 33 -7.49 5.85 1.14
CA ALA A 33 -8.45 5.59 2.22
C ALA A 33 -9.91 5.84 1.80
N GLN A 34 -10.18 6.81 0.93
CA GLN A 34 -11.52 7.03 0.36
C GLN A 34 -11.92 5.89 -0.56
N CYS A 35 -11.02 5.45 -1.46
CA CYS A 35 -11.25 4.28 -2.30
C CYS A 35 -11.54 3.03 -1.47
N LEU A 36 -10.82 2.82 -0.37
CA LEU A 36 -11.06 1.72 0.57
C LEU A 36 -12.51 1.70 1.09
N GLN A 37 -13.15 2.85 1.32
CA GLN A 37 -14.55 2.90 1.76
C GLN A 37 -15.56 2.45 0.70
N LYS A 38 -15.16 2.50 -0.58
CA LYS A 38 -16.03 2.18 -1.73
C LYS A 38 -15.82 0.74 -2.23
N LEU A 39 -14.80 0.04 -1.76
CA LEU A 39 -14.53 -1.34 -2.17
C LEU A 39 -15.63 -2.28 -1.66
N PRO A 40 -16.09 -3.23 -2.49
CA PRO A 40 -16.96 -4.30 -2.02
C PRO A 40 -16.20 -5.24 -1.09
N ALA A 41 -16.93 -5.88 -0.17
CA ALA A 41 -16.34 -6.83 0.79
C ALA A 41 -15.97 -8.20 0.17
N SER A 42 -16.36 -8.45 -1.09
CA SER A 42 -16.10 -9.71 -1.78
C SER A 42 -14.63 -9.85 -2.18
N ASN A 43 -14.09 -11.07 -2.07
CA ASN A 43 -12.71 -11.38 -2.46
C ASN A 43 -12.47 -11.04 -3.93
N ASN A 44 -11.69 -9.99 -4.21
CA ASN A 44 -11.44 -9.51 -5.56
C ASN A 44 -10.20 -8.58 -5.61
N LYS A 45 -9.75 -8.25 -6.83
CA LYS A 45 -8.67 -7.30 -7.10
C LYS A 45 -9.21 -6.08 -7.84
N PHE A 46 -8.83 -4.90 -7.36
CA PHE A 46 -9.24 -3.62 -7.94
C PHE A 46 -8.02 -2.78 -8.26
N THR A 47 -8.04 -2.10 -9.40
CA THR A 47 -7.04 -1.09 -9.76
C THR A 47 -7.73 0.19 -10.16
N TYR A 48 -7.46 1.27 -9.43
CA TYR A 48 -7.89 2.61 -9.82
C TYR A 48 -6.73 3.40 -10.42
N THR A 49 -6.96 4.06 -11.54
CA THR A 49 -5.96 4.92 -12.20
C THR A 49 -6.24 6.39 -11.93
N CYS A 50 -5.17 7.18 -11.72
CA CYS A 50 -5.22 8.63 -11.49
C CYS A 50 -3.88 9.25 -11.84
N ASP A 51 -3.82 10.22 -12.75
CA ASP A 51 -2.63 11.03 -13.06
C ASP A 51 -1.29 10.27 -13.11
N GLY A 52 -1.21 9.21 -13.92
CA GLY A 52 0.02 8.41 -14.08
C GLY A 52 0.37 7.54 -12.87
N HIS A 53 -0.59 7.32 -11.99
CA HIS A 53 -0.48 6.45 -10.81
C HIS A 53 -1.62 5.44 -10.76
N THR A 54 -1.36 4.36 -10.03
CA THR A 54 -2.29 3.25 -9.83
C THR A 54 -2.48 2.98 -8.34
N PHE A 55 -3.73 2.83 -7.92
CA PHE A 55 -4.13 2.39 -6.59
C PHE A 55 -4.61 0.95 -6.71
N ASN A 56 -3.84 0.02 -6.18
CA ASN A 56 -4.06 -1.41 -6.38
C ASN A 56 -4.50 -2.05 -5.07
N TYR A 57 -5.62 -2.75 -5.09
CA TYR A 57 -6.23 -3.40 -3.94
C TYR A 57 -6.40 -4.89 -4.16
N LEU A 58 -6.13 -5.66 -3.11
CA LEU A 58 -6.48 -7.06 -2.98
C LEU A 58 -7.37 -7.22 -1.75
N VAL A 59 -8.62 -7.58 -1.96
CA VAL A 59 -9.57 -7.93 -0.89
C VAL A 59 -9.59 -9.44 -0.77
N GLU A 60 -9.29 -9.98 0.41
CA GLU A 60 -9.36 -11.41 0.68
C GLU A 60 -9.67 -11.64 2.17
N ASP A 61 -10.72 -12.41 2.45
CA ASP A 61 -11.10 -12.91 3.78
C ASP A 61 -11.28 -11.80 4.83
N GLY A 62 -11.89 -10.67 4.43
CA GLY A 62 -12.16 -9.52 5.29
C GLY A 62 -10.97 -8.58 5.49
N PHE A 63 -9.82 -8.87 4.89
CA PHE A 63 -8.67 -7.98 4.83
C PHE A 63 -8.54 -7.33 3.46
N THR A 64 -7.98 -6.12 3.45
CA THR A 64 -7.64 -5.39 2.23
C THR A 64 -6.17 -5.00 2.27
N TYR A 65 -5.46 -5.37 1.22
CA TYR A 65 -4.06 -5.01 0.99
C TYR A 65 -4.02 -3.96 -0.11
N CYS A 66 -3.27 -2.89 0.08
CA CYS A 66 -3.20 -1.80 -0.88
C CYS A 66 -1.75 -1.44 -1.20
N VAL A 67 -1.50 -1.08 -2.47
CA VAL A 67 -0.29 -0.39 -2.89
C VAL A 67 -0.59 0.67 -3.94
N VAL A 68 -0.07 1.88 -3.72
CA VAL A 68 -0.03 2.97 -4.69
C VAL A 68 1.31 2.90 -5.40
N ALA A 69 1.27 2.89 -6.73
CA ALA A 69 2.44 2.78 -7.57
C ALA A 69 2.38 3.76 -8.74
N VAL A 70 3.54 4.17 -9.25
CA VAL A 70 3.61 4.85 -10.55
C VAL A 70 3.14 3.89 -11.65
N GLU A 71 2.41 4.39 -12.64
CA GLU A 71 1.85 3.56 -13.71
C GLU A 71 2.93 2.84 -14.52
N SER A 72 4.11 3.46 -14.67
CA SER A 72 5.27 2.86 -15.33
C SER A 72 5.85 1.63 -14.63
N ALA A 73 5.47 1.35 -13.38
CA ALA A 73 5.80 0.11 -12.68
C ALA A 73 5.14 -1.12 -13.32
N GLY A 74 4.12 -0.90 -14.15
CA GLY A 74 3.30 -1.95 -14.74
C GLY A 74 2.42 -2.65 -13.69
N ARG A 75 1.59 -3.59 -14.14
CA ARG A 75 0.63 -4.30 -13.28
C ARG A 75 1.26 -5.42 -12.46
N GLN A 76 2.38 -5.96 -12.95
CA GLN A 76 3.02 -7.14 -12.38
C GLN A 76 3.63 -6.87 -11.00
N VAL A 77 4.32 -5.74 -10.83
CA VAL A 77 4.99 -5.38 -9.58
C VAL A 77 3.99 -5.14 -8.44
N PRO A 78 2.93 -4.32 -8.60
CA PRO A 78 1.89 -4.17 -7.59
C PRO A 78 1.22 -5.49 -7.20
N ILE A 79 0.89 -6.34 -8.17
CA ILE A 79 0.25 -7.64 -7.91
C ILE A 79 1.17 -8.54 -7.08
N ALA A 80 2.44 -8.65 -7.48
CA ALA A 80 3.41 -9.45 -6.74
C ALA A 80 3.61 -8.93 -5.31
N PHE A 81 3.70 -7.61 -5.14
CA PHE A 81 3.77 -6.98 -3.82
C PHE A 81 2.58 -7.35 -2.94
N LEU A 82 1.35 -7.18 -3.44
CA LEU A 82 0.12 -7.45 -2.69
C LEU A 82 0.05 -8.91 -2.24
N GLU A 83 0.41 -9.87 -3.10
CA GLU A 83 0.42 -11.30 -2.73
C GLU A 83 1.45 -11.60 -1.65
N ARG A 84 2.67 -11.03 -1.74
CA ARG A 84 3.73 -11.21 -0.73
C ARG A 84 3.32 -10.64 0.63
N VAL A 85 2.75 -9.43 0.64
CA VAL A 85 2.27 -8.80 1.87
C VAL A 85 1.14 -9.60 2.49
N LYS A 86 0.19 -10.09 1.67
CA LYS A 86 -0.88 -10.96 2.15
C LYS A 86 -0.34 -12.24 2.80
N GLU A 87 0.55 -12.96 2.12
CA GLU A 87 1.12 -14.21 2.61
C GLU A 87 1.85 -13.99 3.96
N ASP A 88 2.65 -12.92 4.07
CA ASP A 88 3.36 -12.57 5.32
C ASP A 88 2.39 -12.12 6.44
N PHE A 89 1.39 -11.31 6.10
CA PHE A 89 0.37 -10.87 7.07
C PHE A 89 -0.43 -12.05 7.63
N ASN A 90 -0.89 -12.95 6.75
CA ASN A 90 -1.66 -14.13 7.16
C ASN A 90 -0.82 -15.08 8.00
N LYS A 91 0.46 -15.28 7.66
CA LYS A 91 1.39 -16.09 8.46
C LYS A 91 1.55 -15.55 9.89
N ARG A 92 1.52 -14.22 10.07
CA ARG A 92 1.72 -13.57 11.38
C ARG A 92 0.44 -13.42 12.18
N TYR A 93 -0.68 -13.13 11.51
CA TYR A 93 -1.91 -12.67 12.15
C TYR A 93 -3.16 -13.49 11.82
N GLY A 94 -3.05 -14.51 10.96
CA GLY A 94 -4.15 -15.40 10.55
C GLY A 94 -4.81 -16.19 11.69
N GLY A 95 -4.19 -16.23 12.87
CA GLY A 95 -4.74 -16.83 14.09
C GLY A 95 -5.68 -15.92 14.90
N GLY A 96 -6.14 -14.79 14.36
CA GLY A 96 -7.15 -13.93 14.98
C GLY A 96 -6.64 -12.64 15.62
N LYS A 97 -5.31 -12.45 15.80
CA LYS A 97 -4.74 -11.19 16.35
C LYS A 97 -5.13 -9.96 15.52
N ALA A 98 -5.27 -10.10 14.21
CA ALA A 98 -5.72 -9.01 13.34
C ALA A 98 -7.24 -8.77 13.37
N ALA A 99 -8.04 -9.75 13.81
CA ALA A 99 -9.49 -9.63 13.84
C ALA A 99 -9.96 -8.57 14.85
N THR A 100 -9.22 -8.33 15.93
CA THR A 100 -9.54 -7.35 16.99
C THR A 100 -8.60 -6.14 17.01
N ALA A 101 -7.64 -6.07 16.10
CA ALA A 101 -6.70 -4.95 16.02
C ALA A 101 -7.43 -3.61 15.83
N THR A 102 -6.91 -2.56 16.48
CA THR A 102 -7.43 -1.20 16.37
C THR A 102 -6.68 -0.44 15.27
N ALA A 103 -7.21 0.72 14.88
CA ALA A 103 -6.61 1.52 13.82
C ALA A 103 -5.12 1.81 14.11
N LYS A 104 -4.27 1.56 13.11
CA LYS A 104 -2.81 1.77 13.14
C LYS A 104 -2.06 1.03 14.24
N SER A 105 -2.70 0.11 14.98
CA SER A 105 -2.06 -0.57 16.10
C SER A 105 -0.91 -1.49 15.68
N LEU A 106 -0.87 -1.90 14.41
CA LEU A 106 0.17 -2.76 13.85
C LEU A 106 1.25 -1.98 13.10
N ASN A 107 1.20 -0.64 13.03
CA ASN A 107 2.20 0.16 12.31
C ASN A 107 3.64 -0.14 12.77
N ARG A 108 3.87 -0.28 14.07
CA ARG A 108 5.22 -0.51 14.61
C ARG A 108 5.79 -1.87 14.19
N GLU A 109 4.96 -2.91 14.15
CA GLU A 109 5.38 -4.27 13.81
C GLU A 109 5.41 -4.49 12.29
N PHE A 110 4.34 -4.09 11.60
CA PHE A 110 4.09 -4.46 10.21
C PHE A 110 4.34 -3.32 9.21
N GLY A 111 4.39 -2.06 9.66
CA GLY A 111 4.77 -0.93 8.80
C GLY A 111 6.22 -1.03 8.32
N SER A 112 7.14 -1.52 9.15
CA SER A 112 8.51 -1.84 8.74
C SER A 112 8.57 -3.00 7.73
N LYS A 113 7.66 -3.98 7.84
CA LYS A 113 7.55 -5.07 6.86
C LYS A 113 7.00 -4.60 5.53
N LEU A 114 6.04 -3.68 5.52
CA LEU A 114 5.60 -3.02 4.29
C LEU A 114 6.76 -2.33 3.58
N LYS A 115 7.61 -1.58 4.33
CA LYS A 115 8.85 -1.01 3.79
C LYS A 115 9.76 -2.08 3.15
N GLU A 116 10.04 -3.14 3.89
CA GLU A 116 10.91 -4.24 3.42
C GLU A 116 10.37 -4.87 2.13
N HIS A 117 9.06 -5.15 2.06
CA HIS A 117 8.43 -5.71 0.85
C HIS A 117 8.46 -4.73 -0.33
N MET A 118 8.25 -3.42 -0.08
CA MET A 118 8.32 -2.40 -1.13
C MET A 118 9.75 -2.33 -1.70
N GLN A 119 10.76 -2.33 -0.83
CA GLN A 119 12.16 -2.29 -1.22
C GLN A 119 12.57 -3.57 -1.97
N TYR A 120 12.13 -4.74 -1.49
CA TYR A 120 12.39 -6.03 -2.15
C TYR A 120 11.87 -6.04 -3.59
N CYS A 121 10.71 -5.43 -3.84
CA CYS A 121 10.13 -5.37 -5.18
C CYS A 121 10.97 -4.54 -6.16
N VAL A 122 11.70 -3.56 -5.64
CA VAL A 122 12.63 -2.71 -6.41
C VAL A 122 13.97 -3.40 -6.62
N ASP A 123 14.48 -4.10 -5.60
CA ASP A 123 15.81 -4.71 -5.64
C ASP A 123 15.86 -6.05 -6.40
N HIS A 124 14.72 -6.73 -6.53
CA HIS A 124 14.63 -8.08 -7.14
C HIS A 124 13.66 -8.16 -8.35
N PRO A 125 13.82 -7.32 -9.39
CA PRO A 125 12.85 -7.24 -10.50
C PRO A 125 12.67 -8.56 -11.26
N GLU A 126 13.72 -9.37 -11.40
CA GLU A 126 13.68 -10.68 -12.08
C GLU A 126 12.81 -11.71 -11.34
N GLU A 127 12.94 -11.77 -10.02
CA GLU A 127 12.11 -12.67 -9.19
C GLU A 127 10.66 -12.21 -9.18
N ILE A 128 10.44 -10.89 -9.03
CA ILE A 128 9.11 -10.29 -9.07
C ILE A 128 8.44 -10.56 -10.41
N SER A 129 9.15 -10.43 -11.53
CA SER A 129 8.62 -10.75 -12.86
C SER A 129 8.18 -12.21 -12.97
N LYS A 130 8.99 -13.15 -12.46
CA LYS A 130 8.63 -14.59 -12.44
C LYS A 130 7.40 -14.85 -11.57
N LEU A 131 7.37 -14.32 -10.35
CA LEU A 131 6.25 -14.45 -9.43
C LEU A 131 4.97 -13.86 -10.03
N ALA A 132 5.10 -12.67 -10.63
CA ALA A 132 3.99 -11.98 -11.27
C ALA A 132 3.44 -12.75 -12.47
N LYS A 133 4.29 -13.36 -13.30
CA LYS A 133 3.83 -14.22 -14.42
C LYS A 133 3.01 -15.40 -13.93
N VAL A 134 3.47 -16.09 -12.88
CA VAL A 134 2.75 -17.22 -12.28
C VAL A 134 1.42 -16.76 -11.68
N LYS A 135 1.42 -15.65 -10.93
CA LYS A 135 0.21 -15.13 -10.27
C LYS A 135 -0.76 -14.45 -11.24
N ALA A 136 -0.28 -13.93 -12.38
CA ALA A 136 -1.11 -13.35 -13.44
C ALA A 136 -2.02 -14.39 -14.08
N GLN A 137 -1.50 -15.60 -14.36
CA GLN A 137 -2.30 -16.72 -14.86
C GLN A 137 -3.44 -17.10 -13.90
N VAL A 138 -3.22 -16.97 -12.59
CA VAL A 138 -4.24 -17.21 -11.56
C VAL A 138 -5.23 -16.04 -11.47
N SER A 139 -4.77 -14.81 -11.72
CA SER A 139 -5.58 -13.59 -11.64
C SER A 139 -6.54 -13.42 -12.82
N GLU A 140 -6.22 -13.94 -14.01
CA GLU A 140 -7.13 -13.98 -15.16
C GLU A 140 -8.42 -14.75 -14.86
N VAL A 141 -8.39 -15.71 -13.92
CA VAL A 141 -9.56 -16.49 -13.52
C VAL A 141 -10.49 -15.72 -12.57
N LYS A 142 -9.95 -14.78 -11.77
CA LYS A 142 -10.73 -14.00 -10.77
C LYS A 142 -11.24 -12.64 -11.29
N GLY A 143 -10.72 -12.15 -12.43
CA GLY A 143 -11.07 -10.85 -13.01
C GLY A 143 -10.50 -9.67 -12.22
N VAL A 144 -9.66 -8.84 -12.83
CA VAL A 144 -9.20 -7.58 -12.19
C VAL A 144 -10.13 -6.46 -12.66
N MET A 145 -10.80 -5.79 -11.74
CA MET A 145 -11.64 -4.63 -12.07
C MET A 145 -10.78 -3.37 -12.14
N MET A 146 -10.79 -2.69 -13.28
CA MET A 146 -9.99 -1.48 -13.51
C MET A 146 -10.89 -0.31 -13.85
N GLU A 147 -10.77 0.78 -13.09
CA GLU A 147 -11.58 1.99 -13.26
C GLU A 147 -10.77 3.26 -12.99
N ASN A 148 -11.27 4.41 -13.44
CA ASN A 148 -10.68 5.70 -13.06
C ASN A 148 -11.19 6.08 -11.66
N ILE A 149 -10.30 6.62 -10.83
CA ILE A 149 -10.62 7.03 -9.47
C ILE A 149 -11.74 8.09 -9.38
N GLU A 150 -11.88 8.94 -10.39
CA GLU A 150 -12.92 9.97 -10.49
C GLU A 150 -14.33 9.39 -10.59
N LYS A 151 -14.46 8.16 -11.10
CA LYS A 151 -15.76 7.47 -11.17
C LYS A 151 -16.19 6.92 -9.82
N VAL A 152 -15.22 6.66 -8.94
CA VAL A 152 -15.41 6.02 -7.64
C VAL A 152 -15.57 7.07 -6.53
N LEU A 153 -14.87 8.18 -6.68
CA LEU A 153 -14.94 9.31 -5.78
C LEU A 153 -15.93 10.33 -6.34
N ASP A 154 -16.99 10.64 -5.58
CA ASP A 154 -18.08 11.57 -5.96
C ASP A 154 -17.63 13.04 -6.01
N ARG A 155 -16.51 13.34 -6.66
CA ARG A 155 -15.82 14.64 -6.56
C ARG A 155 -16.25 15.68 -7.58
N GLY A 156 -16.95 15.30 -8.67
CA GLY A 156 -17.45 16.25 -9.68
C GLY A 156 -16.37 16.98 -10.51
N GLU A 157 -15.12 16.99 -10.04
CA GLU A 157 -13.94 17.62 -10.66
C GLU A 157 -12.77 16.62 -10.77
N LYS A 158 -11.83 16.91 -11.68
CA LYS A 158 -10.63 16.11 -11.90
C LYS A 158 -9.80 16.04 -10.61
N ILE A 159 -9.40 14.85 -10.19
CA ILE A 159 -8.57 14.68 -9.00
C ILE A 159 -7.11 14.85 -9.39
N GLU A 160 -6.45 15.88 -8.85
CA GLU A 160 -5.01 16.03 -8.98
C GLU A 160 -4.28 15.23 -7.89
N LEU A 161 -3.44 14.28 -8.31
CA LEU A 161 -2.61 13.50 -7.38
C LEU A 161 -1.30 14.21 -7.06
N LEU A 162 -1.09 14.52 -5.77
CA LEU A 162 0.12 15.14 -5.27
C LEU A 162 1.01 14.08 -4.61
N VAL A 163 2.23 13.93 -5.11
CA VAL A 163 3.24 12.99 -4.59
C VAL A 163 4.59 13.68 -4.58
N ASP A 164 5.11 13.94 -3.39
CA ASP A 164 6.45 14.47 -3.17
C ASP A 164 7.27 13.45 -2.37
N LYS A 165 8.54 13.27 -2.73
CA LYS A 165 9.42 12.40 -1.94
C LYS A 165 9.84 13.14 -0.68
N THR A 166 9.70 12.50 0.48
CA THR A 166 10.21 13.07 1.73
C THR A 166 11.73 13.08 1.66
N GLU A 167 12.33 14.26 1.60
CA GLU A 167 13.76 14.39 1.87
C GLU A 167 13.97 14.12 3.36
N ASN A 168 14.74 13.08 3.66
CA ASN A 168 15.02 12.68 5.04
C ASN A 168 15.94 13.74 5.68
N LEU A 169 15.36 14.82 6.20
CA LEU A 169 16.05 15.78 7.06
C LEU A 169 16.40 15.08 8.37
N ARG A 170 17.54 14.39 8.39
CA ARG A 170 18.24 14.02 9.62
C ARG A 170 18.78 15.29 10.28
N SER A 171 17.91 16.10 10.86
CA SER A 171 18.32 16.93 11.99
C SER A 171 18.28 16.04 13.22
N GLN A 172 19.47 15.68 13.71
CA GLN A 172 19.65 15.07 15.01
C GLN A 172 19.01 15.99 16.05
N VAL A 173 17.84 15.62 16.56
CA VAL A 173 17.38 16.12 17.86
C VAL A 173 17.93 15.15 18.89
N SER A 174 19.20 15.34 19.24
CA SER A 174 19.70 14.93 20.55
C SER A 174 18.98 15.80 21.58
N PRO A 175 18.28 15.24 22.58
CA PRO A 175 17.89 16.02 23.74
C PRO A 175 19.18 16.31 24.53
N ILE A 176 19.78 17.47 24.28
CA ILE A 176 20.72 18.08 25.19
C ILE A 176 19.89 18.53 26.40
N LEU A 177 19.65 17.62 27.36
CA LEU A 177 19.26 18.03 28.70
C LEU A 177 20.54 18.50 29.40
N SER A 178 20.93 19.73 29.07
CA SER A 178 21.94 20.47 29.83
C SER A 178 21.27 20.95 31.12
N THR A 179 21.69 20.33 32.22
CA THR A 179 21.94 20.93 33.53
C THR A 179 21.50 22.39 33.67
N PHE A 180 20.36 22.63 34.32
CA PHE A 180 20.09 23.89 35.04
C PHE A 180 19.01 23.66 36.09
N PHE A 181 19.41 23.18 37.26
CA PHE A 181 18.87 23.68 38.53
C PHE A 181 20.05 23.70 39.52
N GLY A 182 20.25 24.89 40.10
CA GLY A 182 21.20 25.11 41.19
C GLY A 182 20.71 24.59 42.52
#